data_AF-A0A846G8T8-F1
#
_entry.id   AF-A0A846G8T8-F1
#
_cell.length_a   1.000
_cell.length_b   1.000
_cell.length_c   1.000
_cell.angle_alpha   90.00
_cell.angle_beta   90.00
_cell.angle_gamma   90.00
#
_symmetry.space_group_name_H-M   'P 1'
#
loop_
_entity.id
_entity.type
_entity.pdbx_description
1 polymer ?
#
loop_
_entity_poly.entity_id
_entity_poly.type
_entity_poly.pdbx_seq_one_letter_code
_entity_poly.pdbx_strand_id
1 'polypeptide(L)'
;MSIVKNNDTENLIQLDSIDRKVGLQNWVEKTCQLSRFNYDESSTDPPNDKQTILRDTNRFESTQKQHDGRKIYKEKETGYLWYVDNLHYGKSAHLEVFDKTGKNHIGESNLEGKIDISKSDNNKSV
;
A
#
# COMPACT_ATOMS: atom_id res chain seq x y z
N MET A 1 32.29 -12.43 -21.03
CA MET A 1 30.95 -12.25 -21.62
C MET A 1 30.00 -13.12 -20.81
N SER A 2 29.14 -12.52 -19.98
CA SER A 2 28.27 -13.28 -19.08
C SER A 2 26.87 -13.33 -19.67
N ILE A 3 26.38 -14.55 -19.93
CA ILE A 3 25.04 -14.81 -20.46
C ILE A 3 24.06 -14.73 -19.28
N VAL A 4 23.17 -13.74 -19.31
CA VAL A 4 22.01 -13.67 -18.42
C VAL A 4 20.99 -14.69 -18.91
N LYS A 5 20.69 -15.71 -18.11
CA LYS A 5 19.54 -16.59 -18.34
C LYS A 5 18.31 -15.88 -17.77
N ASN A 6 17.45 -15.36 -18.63
CA ASN A 6 16.08 -15.02 -18.24
C ASN A 6 15.38 -16.34 -17.90
N ASN A 7 15.09 -16.55 -16.61
CA ASN A 7 14.14 -17.57 -16.16
C ASN A 7 12.70 -17.02 -16.25
N ASP A 8 12.36 -16.42 -17.39
CA ASP A 8 10.99 -15.98 -17.64
C ASP A 8 10.16 -17.25 -17.82
N THR A 9 9.38 -17.56 -16.79
CA THR A 9 8.44 -18.67 -16.83
C THR A 9 7.28 -18.21 -17.72
N GLU A 10 7.30 -18.60 -18.99
CA GLU A 10 6.23 -18.30 -19.93
C GLU A 10 4.94 -19.01 -19.49
N ASN A 11 4.07 -18.28 -18.77
CA ASN A 11 2.69 -18.72 -18.53
C ASN A 11 1.89 -18.50 -19.80
N LEU A 12 1.85 -19.51 -20.66
CA LEU A 12 1.00 -19.53 -21.86
C LEU A 12 -0.48 -19.46 -21.44
N ILE A 13 -1.12 -18.32 -21.72
CA ILE A 13 -2.56 -18.13 -21.54
C ILE A 13 -3.25 -18.64 -22.80
N GLN A 14 -3.92 -19.79 -22.71
CA GLN A 14 -4.80 -20.27 -23.78
C GLN A 14 -6.14 -19.56 -23.68
N LEU A 15 -6.31 -18.50 -24.48
CA LEU A 15 -7.50 -17.64 -24.52
C LEU A 15 -8.71 -18.31 -25.18
N ASP A 16 -8.50 -19.42 -25.88
CA ASP A 16 -9.46 -20.05 -26.80
C ASP A 16 -10.61 -20.81 -26.09
N SER A 17 -10.60 -20.89 -24.75
CA SER A 17 -11.64 -21.58 -23.96
C SER A 17 -12.24 -20.73 -22.83
N ILE A 18 -11.97 -19.42 -22.83
CA ILE A 18 -12.44 -18.50 -21.81
C ILE A 18 -13.83 -17.96 -22.18
N ASP A 19 -14.83 -18.83 -22.16
CA ASP A 19 -16.20 -18.44 -22.54
C ASP A 19 -16.93 -17.62 -21.45
N ARG A 20 -16.31 -17.35 -20.28
CA ARG A 20 -16.96 -16.57 -19.20
C ARG A 20 -15.99 -15.67 -18.46
N LYS A 21 -16.38 -14.40 -18.29
CA LYS A 21 -15.76 -13.37 -17.42
C LYS A 21 -15.32 -13.91 -16.04
N VAL A 22 -16.10 -14.82 -15.46
CA VAL A 22 -15.82 -15.46 -14.15
C VAL A 22 -14.57 -16.34 -14.19
N GLY A 23 -14.33 -17.06 -15.29
CA GLY A 23 -13.14 -17.91 -15.45
C GLY A 23 -11.85 -17.10 -15.48
N LEU A 24 -11.86 -15.96 -16.18
CA LEU A 24 -10.74 -15.01 -16.18
C LEU A 24 -10.49 -14.43 -14.79
N GLN A 25 -11.54 -13.95 -14.13
CA GLN A 25 -11.41 -13.36 -12.79
C GLN A 25 -10.81 -14.36 -11.80
N ASN A 26 -11.27 -15.61 -11.81
CA ASN A 26 -10.74 -16.65 -10.95
C ASN A 26 -9.28 -17.02 -11.30
N TRP A 27 -8.93 -17.06 -12.58
CA TRP A 27 -7.55 -17.34 -13.00
C TRP A 27 -6.60 -16.21 -12.60
N VAL A 28 -6.99 -14.95 -12.85
CA VAL A 28 -6.20 -13.77 -12.45
C VAL A 28 -6.03 -13.72 -10.94
N GLU A 29 -7.11 -13.93 -10.18
CA GLU A 29 -7.04 -13.97 -8.72
C GLU A 29 -6.12 -15.09 -8.23
N LYS A 30 -6.27 -16.31 -8.77
CA LYS A 30 -5.44 -17.45 -8.40
C LYS A 30 -3.96 -17.23 -8.73
N THR A 31 -3.68 -16.61 -9.88
CA THR A 31 -2.31 -16.44 -10.40
C THR A 31 -1.61 -15.26 -9.75
N CYS A 32 -2.32 -14.15 -9.52
CA CYS A 32 -1.74 -12.89 -9.04
C CYS A 32 -2.04 -12.60 -7.56
N GLN A 33 -2.96 -13.33 -6.95
CA GLN A 33 -3.44 -13.13 -5.57
C GLN A 33 -3.84 -11.68 -5.33
N LEU A 34 -4.63 -11.08 -6.23
CA LEU A 34 -4.90 -9.64 -6.20
C LEU A 34 -5.68 -9.22 -4.95
N SER A 35 -6.55 -10.08 -4.43
CA SER A 35 -7.31 -9.83 -3.20
C SER A 35 -6.43 -9.46 -2.00
N ARG A 36 -5.20 -9.97 -1.90
CA ARG A 36 -4.28 -9.66 -0.79
C ARG A 36 -3.83 -8.20 -0.76
N PHE A 37 -4.00 -7.48 -1.87
CA PHE A 37 -3.63 -6.07 -2.02
C PHE A 37 -4.84 -5.13 -1.84
N ASN A 38 -6.04 -5.69 -1.74
CA ASN A 38 -7.25 -4.94 -1.45
C ASN A 38 -7.52 -5.05 0.04
N TYR A 39 -7.89 -3.93 0.64
CA TYR A 39 -8.36 -3.90 2.01
C TYR A 39 -9.87 -4.14 2.04
N ASP A 40 -10.33 -4.94 3.01
CA ASP A 40 -11.75 -5.15 3.26
C ASP A 40 -12.25 -4.09 4.26
N GLU A 41 -13.10 -3.17 3.82
CA GLU A 41 -13.68 -2.14 4.71
C GLU A 41 -14.62 -2.70 5.79
N SER A 42 -14.97 -3.99 5.74
CA SER A 42 -15.66 -4.69 6.83
C SER A 42 -14.70 -5.31 7.86
N SER A 43 -13.38 -5.23 7.62
CA SER A 43 -12.35 -5.71 8.52
C SER A 43 -12.37 -5.00 9.87
N THR A 44 -12.19 -5.79 10.93
CA THR A 44 -11.95 -5.28 12.30
C THR A 44 -10.46 -5.03 12.58
N ASP A 45 -9.59 -5.42 11.64
CA ASP A 45 -8.15 -5.16 11.69
C ASP A 45 -7.77 -4.05 10.72
N PRO A 46 -6.83 -3.15 11.07
CA PRO A 46 -6.31 -2.13 10.16
C PRO A 46 -5.56 -2.75 8.96
N PRO A 47 -5.46 -2.05 7.81
CA PRO A 47 -4.77 -2.57 6.64
C PRO A 47 -3.30 -2.86 6.94
N ASN A 48 -2.72 -3.84 6.25
CA ASN A 48 -1.27 -3.97 6.19
C ASN A 48 -0.68 -3.04 5.11
N ASP A 49 0.63 -2.80 5.15
CA ASP A 49 1.30 -1.89 4.21
C ASP A 49 1.11 -2.29 2.74
N LYS A 50 0.93 -3.58 2.44
CA LYS A 50 0.68 -4.07 1.07
C LYS A 50 -0.74 -3.78 0.59
N GLN A 51 -1.68 -3.54 1.50
CA GLN A 51 -3.06 -3.16 1.17
C GLN A 51 -3.22 -1.65 0.97
N THR A 52 -2.14 -0.88 1.12
CA THR A 52 -2.14 0.58 0.92
C THR A 52 -1.17 1.00 -0.17
N ILE A 53 -1.13 2.30 -0.45
CA ILE A 53 -0.21 2.93 -1.39
C ILE A 53 1.28 2.74 -1.01
N LEU A 54 1.58 2.38 0.25
CA LEU A 54 2.95 2.15 0.73
C LEU A 54 3.66 0.99 0.03
N ARG A 55 2.91 0.09 -0.62
CA ARG A 55 3.47 -0.97 -1.48
C ARG A 55 4.20 -0.43 -2.70
N ASP A 56 3.91 0.80 -3.12
CA ASP A 56 4.53 1.41 -4.28
C ASP A 56 5.97 1.79 -3.98
N THR A 57 6.88 0.85 -4.28
CA THR A 57 8.32 1.03 -4.08
C THR A 57 8.94 2.05 -5.02
N ASN A 58 8.23 2.52 -6.06
CA ASN A 58 8.70 3.64 -6.87
C ASN A 58 8.48 4.96 -6.12
N ARG A 59 7.35 5.10 -5.43
CA ARG A 59 6.99 6.29 -4.65
C ARG A 59 7.57 6.33 -3.25
N PHE A 60 7.70 5.17 -2.58
CA PHE A 60 8.10 5.08 -1.18
C PHE A 60 9.42 4.32 -0.98
N GLU A 61 10.16 4.72 0.06
CA GLU A 61 11.28 3.99 0.63
C GLU A 61 10.96 3.61 2.09
N SER A 62 11.17 2.34 2.45
CA SER A 62 10.96 1.90 3.83
C SER A 62 12.06 2.44 4.73
N THR A 63 11.71 3.00 5.88
CA THR A 63 12.70 3.43 6.87
C THR A 63 12.98 2.31 7.88
N GLN A 64 13.99 2.52 8.73
CA GLN A 64 14.25 1.65 9.91
C GLN A 64 13.41 2.07 11.13
N LYS A 65 12.65 3.16 11.04
CA LYS A 65 11.84 3.69 12.15
C LYS A 65 10.46 3.06 12.17
N GLN A 66 9.87 3.08 13.36
CA GLN A 66 8.50 2.65 13.59
C GLN A 66 7.79 3.64 14.50
N HIS A 67 6.48 3.74 14.34
CA HIS A 67 5.57 4.44 15.24
C HIS A 67 4.42 3.49 15.57
N ASP A 68 4.10 3.30 16.85
CA ASP A 68 3.07 2.38 17.32
C ASP A 68 3.13 0.97 16.71
N GLY A 69 4.36 0.45 16.55
CA GLY A 69 4.62 -0.88 15.97
C GLY A 69 4.42 -0.95 14.44
N ARG A 70 4.15 0.17 13.77
CA ARG A 70 4.06 0.28 12.31
C ARG A 70 5.31 0.87 11.72
N LYS A 71 5.69 0.34 10.56
CA LYS A 71 6.85 0.86 9.83
C LYS A 71 6.53 2.22 9.23
N ILE A 72 7.47 3.15 9.40
CA ILE A 72 7.41 4.44 8.73
C ILE A 72 8.06 4.31 7.35
N TYR A 73 7.39 4.83 6.34
CA TYR A 73 7.90 4.95 4.98
C TYR A 73 8.14 6.42 4.66
N LYS A 74 9.13 6.69 3.82
CA LYS A 74 9.41 8.02 3.32
C LYS A 74 9.00 8.12 1.86
N GLU A 75 8.19 9.11 1.53
CA GLU A 75 7.86 9.44 0.15
C GLU A 75 9.06 10.09 -0.51
N LYS A 76 9.47 9.59 -1.68
CA LYS A 76 10.72 10.02 -2.32
C LYS A 76 10.66 11.45 -2.86
N GLU A 77 9.50 11.88 -3.35
CA GLU A 77 9.33 13.20 -3.97
C GLU A 77 9.35 14.33 -2.93
N THR A 78 8.55 14.19 -1.86
CA THR A 78 8.35 15.24 -0.85
C THR A 78 9.26 15.06 0.37
N GLY A 79 9.72 13.83 0.61
CA GLY A 79 10.38 13.44 1.86
C GLY A 79 9.42 13.23 3.03
N TYR A 80 8.10 13.32 2.83
CA TYR A 80 7.10 13.11 3.88
C TYR A 80 7.19 11.70 4.46
N LEU A 81 6.83 11.60 5.74
CA LEU A 81 6.83 10.35 6.48
C LEU A 81 5.40 9.84 6.60
N TRP A 82 5.20 8.57 6.25
CA TRP A 82 3.88 7.95 6.15
C TRP A 82 3.87 6.64 6.94
N TYR A 83 2.78 6.38 7.66
CA TYR A 83 2.53 5.06 8.25
C TYR A 83 1.03 4.77 8.32
N VAL A 84 0.65 3.50 8.43
CA VAL A 84 -0.76 3.09 8.60
C VAL A 84 -1.19 3.34 10.04
N ASP A 85 -2.31 4.04 10.25
CA ASP A 85 -2.87 4.16 11.60
C ASP A 85 -3.40 2.80 12.09
N ASN A 86 -2.92 2.37 13.25
CA ASN A 86 -3.28 1.10 13.87
C ASN A 86 -4.62 1.12 14.61
N LEU A 87 -5.15 2.29 14.93
CA LEU A 87 -6.36 2.45 15.73
C LEU A 87 -7.62 2.57 14.87
N HIS A 88 -7.47 2.82 13.56
CA HIS A 88 -8.57 2.99 12.64
C HIS A 88 -8.63 1.85 11.61
N TYR A 89 -9.77 1.17 11.58
CA TYR A 89 -10.07 0.05 10.68
C TYR A 89 -11.42 0.25 9.98
N GLY A 90 -11.80 -0.73 9.17
CA GLY A 90 -12.91 -0.62 8.23
C GLY A 90 -12.89 0.67 7.39
N LYS A 91 -14.04 1.34 7.28
CA LYS A 91 -14.18 2.59 6.51
C LYS A 91 -13.39 3.78 7.03
N SER A 92 -12.91 3.71 8.27
CA SER A 92 -12.10 4.77 8.88
C SER A 92 -10.60 4.56 8.66
N ALA A 93 -10.19 3.43 8.06
CA ALA A 93 -8.79 3.13 7.81
C ALA A 93 -8.13 4.20 6.94
N HIS A 94 -6.98 4.69 7.39
CA HIS A 94 -6.21 5.72 6.71
C HIS A 94 -4.72 5.61 7.06
N LEU A 95 -3.92 6.48 6.44
CA LEU A 95 -2.52 6.65 6.73
C LEU A 95 -2.30 8.03 7.35
N GLU A 96 -1.38 8.11 8.29
CA GLU A 96 -0.97 9.36 8.91
C GLU A 96 0.24 9.89 8.14
N VAL A 97 0.25 11.19 7.81
CA VAL A 97 1.28 11.81 6.97
C VAL A 97 1.92 12.97 7.70
N PHE A 98 3.24 12.94 7.81
CA PHE A 98 4.05 13.95 8.48
C PHE A 98 5.04 14.57 7.53
N ASP A 99 5.50 15.77 7.88
CA ASP A 99 6.62 16.37 7.19
C ASP A 99 7.89 15.50 7.30
N LYS A 100 8.92 15.87 6.54
CA LYS A 100 10.22 15.17 6.54
C LYS A 100 10.91 15.12 7.90
N THR A 101 10.50 15.93 8.87
CA THR A 101 11.08 15.98 10.21
C THR A 101 10.34 15.06 11.19
N GLY A 102 9.10 14.67 10.88
CA GLY A 102 8.21 13.94 11.76
C GLY A 102 7.51 14.82 12.81
N LYS A 103 7.81 16.13 12.86
CA LYS A 103 7.30 17.02 13.93
C LYS A 103 5.97 17.68 13.59
N ASN A 104 5.61 17.75 12.31
CA ASN A 104 4.39 18.39 11.87
C ASN A 104 3.52 17.37 11.14
N HIS A 105 2.31 17.12 11.64
CA HIS A 105 1.30 16.33 10.96
C HIS A 105 0.70 17.12 9.81
N ILE A 106 0.81 16.59 8.60
CA ILE A 106 0.33 17.20 7.36
C ILE A 106 -1.14 16.87 7.14
N GLY A 107 -1.59 15.70 7.57
CA GLY A 107 -2.98 15.25 7.43
C GLY A 107 -3.09 13.74 7.24
N GLU A 108 -4.32 13.28 7.05
CA GLU A 108 -4.65 11.88 6.87
C GLU A 108 -4.77 11.56 5.37
N SER A 109 -4.29 10.40 4.94
CA SER A 109 -4.47 9.93 3.57
C SER A 109 -5.38 8.72 3.51
N ASN A 110 -6.22 8.64 2.48
CA ASN A 110 -6.86 7.37 2.13
C ASN A 110 -5.82 6.31 1.70
N LEU A 111 -6.27 5.07 1.52
CA LEU A 111 -5.37 3.94 1.21
C LEU A 111 -4.67 4.06 -0.15
N GLU A 112 -5.17 4.90 -1.06
CA GLU A 112 -4.62 5.16 -2.39
C GLU A 112 -3.64 6.37 -2.41
N GLY A 113 -3.43 7.04 -1.29
CA GLY A 113 -2.43 8.12 -1.18
C GLY A 113 -2.95 9.53 -1.46
N LYS A 114 -4.27 9.75 -1.41
CA LYS A 114 -4.89 11.08 -1.45
C LYS A 114 -4.97 11.65 -0.03
N ILE A 115 -4.18 12.68 0.21
CA ILE A 115 -4.10 13.38 1.51
C ILE A 115 -5.26 14.37 1.65
N ASP A 116 -5.92 14.34 2.80
CA ASP A 116 -6.79 15.39 3.31
C ASP A 116 -6.01 16.25 4.33
N ILE A 117 -5.50 17.38 3.86
CA ILE A 117 -4.73 18.32 4.68
C ILE A 117 -5.58 19.02 5.75
N SER A 118 -6.91 18.99 5.64
CA SER A 118 -7.79 19.60 6.66
C SER A 118 -7.76 18.83 7.98
N LYS A 119 -7.21 17.60 7.96
CA LYS A 119 -7.00 16.71 9.11
C LYS A 119 -5.64 16.89 9.79
N SER A 120 -4.87 17.92 9.44
CA SER A 120 -3.61 18.22 10.10
C SER A 120 -3.82 18.43 11.62
N ASP A 121 -2.92 17.90 12.44
CA ASP A 121 -2.97 18.03 13.90
C ASP A 121 -1.57 18.32 14.45
N ASN A 122 -1.35 19.56 14.89
CA ASN A 122 -0.05 20.02 15.38
C ASN A 122 0.42 19.35 16.69
N ASN A 123 -0.43 18.52 17.32
CA ASN A 123 -0.05 17.77 18.51
C ASN A 123 0.53 16.38 18.18
N LYS A 124 0.43 15.91 16.93
CA LYS A 124 0.97 14.61 16.51
C LYS A 124 2.41 14.74 16.02
N SER A 125 3.25 13.75 16.34
CA SER A 125 4.61 13.63 15.84
C SER A 125 5.09 12.17 15.81
N VAL A 126 6.13 11.88 15.01
CA VAL A 126 6.68 10.54 14.77
C VAL A 126 8.21 10.47 14.83
#